data_AF-A0A9D8L0M0-F1
#
_entry.id   AF-A0A9D8L0M0-F1
#
_cell.length_a   1.000
_cell.length_b   1.000
_cell.length_c   1.000
_cell.angle_alpha   90.00
_cell.angle_beta   90.00
_cell.angle_gamma   90.00
#
_symmetry.space_group_name_H-M   'P 1'
#
loop_
_entity.id
_entity.type
_entity.pdbx_description
1 polymer ?
#
loop_
_entity_poly.entity_id
_entity_poly.type
_entity_poly.pdbx_seq_one_letter_code
_entity_poly.pdbx_strand_id
1 'polypeptide(L)'
;MRDLLYYSLLLLLGFAWYRFGQKQLRKAPFDENGAPTQGLVGPVGFLMSVGVAGAFLFVIVRALARGEITCVGKGCAGQVYTLAANASAYWANVLFLVWLVLALAYALYVTLKIWFRK
;
A
#
# COMPACT_ATOMS: atom_id res chain seq x y z
N MET A 1 -1.18 -16.96 -18.20
CA MET A 1 -2.08 -15.81 -18.45
C MET A 1 -2.59 -15.15 -17.17
N ARG A 2 -3.07 -15.92 -16.18
CA ARG A 2 -3.56 -15.36 -14.90
C ARG A 2 -2.56 -14.45 -14.19
N ASP A 3 -1.30 -14.88 -14.06
CA ASP A 3 -0.29 -14.08 -13.34
C ASP A 3 0.05 -12.79 -14.09
N LEU A 4 0.13 -12.86 -15.43
CA LEU A 4 0.33 -11.69 -16.30
C LEU A 4 -0.80 -10.66 -16.14
N LEU A 5 -2.06 -11.12 -16.10
CA LEU A 5 -3.22 -10.28 -15.82
C LEU A 5 -3.19 -9.71 -14.40
N TYR A 6 -2.82 -10.53 -13.42
CA TYR A 6 -2.75 -10.11 -12.02
C TYR A 6 -1.73 -8.97 -11.83
N TYR A 7 -0.50 -9.16 -12.31
CA TYR A 7 0.54 -8.13 -12.16
C TYR A 7 0.27 -6.89 -13.02
N SER A 8 -0.33 -7.03 -14.21
CA SER A 8 -0.70 -5.87 -15.02
C SER A 8 -1.81 -5.04 -14.37
N LEU A 9 -2.84 -5.69 -13.80
CA LEU A 9 -3.88 -5.03 -13.02
C LEU A 9 -3.30 -4.31 -11.80
N LEU A 10 -2.33 -4.94 -11.12
CA LEU A 10 -1.64 -4.36 -9.97
C LEU A 10 -0.88 -3.07 -10.36
N LEU A 11 -0.21 -3.07 -11.53
CA LEU A 11 0.47 -1.89 -12.06
C LEU A 11 -0.52 -0.79 -12.49
N LEU A 12 -1.61 -1.16 -13.17
CA LEU A 12 -2.67 -0.21 -13.55
C LEU A 12 -3.32 0.44 -12.34
N LEU A 13 -3.58 -0.34 -11.28
CA LEU A 13 -4.06 0.18 -10.01
C LEU A 13 -3.06 1.19 -9.42
N GLY A 14 -1.76 0.89 -9.50
CA GLY A 14 -0.71 1.79 -9.01
C GLY A 14 -0.66 3.09 -9.80
N PHE A 15 -0.79 3.00 -11.12
CA PHE A 15 -0.88 4.17 -11.99
C PHE A 15 -2.12 5.02 -11.68
N ALA A 16 -3.28 4.40 -11.48
CA ALA A 16 -4.51 5.08 -11.11
C ALA A 16 -4.37 5.78 -9.74
N TRP A 17 -3.81 5.10 -8.75
CA TRP A 17 -3.55 5.63 -7.41
C TRP A 17 -2.58 6.81 -7.44
N TYR A 18 -1.49 6.68 -8.18
CA TYR A 18 -0.54 7.77 -8.40
C TYR A 18 -1.21 8.98 -9.05
N ARG A 19 -1.94 8.78 -10.16
CA ARG A 19 -2.63 9.86 -10.87
C ARG A 19 -3.65 10.55 -9.97
N PHE A 20 -4.37 9.79 -9.15
CA PHE A 20 -5.31 10.33 -8.18
C PHE A 20 -4.60 11.18 -7.12
N GLY A 21 -3.51 10.70 -6.51
CA GLY A 21 -2.71 11.49 -5.57
C GLY A 21 -2.15 12.77 -6.18
N GLN A 22 -1.64 12.71 -7.40
CA GLN A 22 -1.17 13.90 -8.13
C GLN A 22 -2.29 14.92 -8.39
N LYS A 23 -3.52 14.45 -8.71
CA LYS A 23 -4.67 15.35 -8.84
C LYS A 23 -5.00 16.06 -7.52
N GLN A 24 -4.96 15.35 -6.39
CA GLN A 24 -5.16 15.97 -5.07
C GLN A 24 -4.07 17.01 -4.79
N LEU A 25 -2.81 16.68 -5.11
CA LEU A 25 -1.70 17.61 -4.94
C LEU A 25 -1.79 18.86 -5.82
N ARG A 26 -2.58 18.87 -6.90
CA ARG A 26 -2.74 20.06 -7.76
C ARG A 26 -3.86 20.99 -7.31
N LYS A 27 -4.70 20.59 -6.35
CA LYS A 27 -5.75 21.46 -5.82
C LYS A 27 -5.18 22.68 -5.12
N ALA A 28 -5.92 23.78 -5.17
CA ALA A 28 -5.60 25.00 -4.42
C ALA A 28 -5.61 24.71 -2.91
N PRO A 29 -4.86 25.46 -2.08
CA PRO A 29 -4.82 25.26 -0.63
C PRO A 29 -6.19 25.41 0.03
N PHE A 30 -7.04 26.29 -0.50
CA PHE A 30 -8.40 26.56 -0.03
C PHE A 30 -9.41 26.25 -1.14
N ASP A 31 -10.56 25.71 -0.76
CA ASP A 31 -11.71 25.51 -1.65
C ASP A 31 -12.50 26.81 -1.85
N GLU A 32 -13.56 26.73 -2.67
CA GLU A 32 -14.44 27.87 -2.99
C GLU A 32 -15.18 28.44 -1.75
N ASN A 33 -15.27 27.66 -0.66
CA ASN A 33 -15.88 28.05 0.60
C ASN A 33 -14.83 28.51 1.64
N GLY A 34 -13.56 28.58 1.27
CA GLY A 34 -12.45 28.96 2.15
C GLY A 34 -11.99 27.84 3.10
N ALA A 35 -12.48 26.60 2.94
CA ALA A 35 -12.04 25.47 3.74
C ALA A 35 -10.69 24.92 3.23
N PRO A 36 -9.78 24.50 4.12
CA PRO A 36 -8.50 23.94 3.71
C PRO A 36 -8.68 22.60 3.00
N THR A 37 -7.94 22.39 1.90
CA THR A 37 -7.92 21.11 1.19
C THR A 37 -7.47 20.00 2.14
N GLN A 38 -8.33 19.00 2.34
CA GLN A 38 -8.00 17.88 3.21
C GLN A 38 -7.01 16.92 2.55
N GLY A 39 -6.16 16.32 3.38
CA GLY A 39 -5.26 15.24 2.98
C GLY A 39 -6.04 13.99 2.56
N LEU A 40 -5.34 13.02 1.97
CA LEU A 40 -6.00 11.80 1.50
C LEU A 40 -6.54 10.94 2.66
N VAL A 41 -5.85 10.98 3.79
CA VAL A 41 -6.32 10.41 5.06
C VAL A 41 -6.38 11.52 6.12
N GLY A 42 -7.41 11.49 6.98
CA GLY A 42 -7.48 12.35 8.16
C GLY A 42 -6.46 11.94 9.23
N PRO A 43 -6.33 12.69 10.34
CA PRO A 43 -5.35 12.41 11.40
C PRO A 43 -5.37 10.99 11.97
N VAL A 44 -6.57 10.47 12.26
CA VAL A 44 -6.73 9.09 12.75
C VAL A 44 -6.35 8.08 11.66
N GLY A 45 -6.81 8.31 10.42
CA GLY A 45 -6.46 7.46 9.28
C GLY A 45 -4.96 7.46 8.97
N PHE A 46 -4.27 8.57 9.22
CA PHE A 46 -2.82 8.70 9.09
C PHE A 46 -2.11 7.79 10.10
N LEU A 47 -2.45 7.89 11.39
CA LEU A 47 -1.85 7.04 12.43
C LEU A 47 -2.11 5.55 12.18
N MET A 48 -3.34 5.20 11.79
CA MET A 48 -3.70 3.84 11.42
C MET A 48 -2.89 3.35 10.21
N SER A 49 -2.72 4.18 9.18
CA SER A 49 -1.93 3.84 8.00
C SER A 49 -0.46 3.62 8.33
N VAL A 50 0.12 4.42 9.24
CA VAL A 50 1.49 4.22 9.74
C VAL A 50 1.61 2.89 10.49
N GLY A 51 0.70 2.60 11.41
CA GLY A 51 0.70 1.36 12.19
C GLY A 51 0.56 0.11 11.30
N VAL A 52 -0.39 0.14 10.36
CA VAL A 52 -0.62 -0.96 9.42
C VAL A 52 0.57 -1.14 8.46
N ALA A 53 1.11 -0.06 7.90
CA ALA A 53 2.29 -0.14 7.04
C ALA A 53 3.51 -0.70 7.80
N GLY A 54 3.71 -0.29 9.05
CA GLY A 54 4.75 -0.83 9.93
C GLY A 54 4.59 -2.32 10.20
N ALA A 55 3.37 -2.78 10.48
CA ALA A 55 3.07 -4.20 10.67
C ALA A 55 3.36 -5.02 9.40
N PHE A 56 2.96 -4.52 8.22
CA PHE A 56 3.27 -5.19 6.95
C PHE A 56 4.77 -5.21 6.65
N LEU A 57 5.48 -4.11 6.89
CA LEU A 57 6.94 -4.06 6.76
C LEU A 57 7.62 -5.11 7.65
N PHE A 58 7.18 -5.23 8.91
CA PHE A 58 7.70 -6.26 9.80
C PHE A 58 7.47 -7.68 9.26
N VAL A 59 6.27 -7.97 8.76
CA VAL A 59 5.95 -9.28 8.14
C VAL A 59 6.83 -9.54 6.91
N ILE A 60 7.05 -8.54 6.06
CA ILE A 60 7.93 -8.67 4.88
C ILE A 60 9.36 -8.98 5.32
N VAL A 61 9.92 -8.20 6.25
CA VAL A 61 11.30 -8.41 6.74
C VAL A 61 11.44 -9.79 7.38
N ARG A 62 10.46 -10.19 8.19
CA ARG A 62 10.43 -11.52 8.80
C ARG A 62 10.36 -12.63 7.74
N ALA A 63 9.54 -12.44 6.70
CA ALA A 63 9.40 -13.41 5.62
C ALA A 63 10.73 -13.58 4.87
N LEU A 64 11.39 -12.47 4.52
CA LEU A 64 12.70 -12.49 3.88
C LEU A 64 13.77 -13.15 4.76
N ALA A 65 13.75 -12.91 6.07
CA ALA A 65 14.73 -13.49 7.00
C ALA A 65 14.51 -15.00 7.25
N ARG A 66 13.27 -15.48 7.24
CA ARG A 66 12.93 -16.89 7.53
C ARG A 66 12.69 -17.73 6.27
N GLY A 67 12.47 -17.11 5.12
CA GLY A 67 12.04 -17.80 3.89
C GLY A 67 10.63 -18.39 4.00
N GLU A 68 9.77 -17.85 4.87
CA GLU A 68 8.42 -18.34 5.11
C GLU A 68 7.42 -17.19 5.23
N ILE A 69 6.23 -17.34 4.66
CA ILE A 69 5.16 -16.35 4.74
C ILE A 69 3.81 -17.03 4.97
N THR A 70 3.05 -16.56 5.95
CA THR A 70 1.65 -16.94 6.11
C THR A 70 0.84 -16.32 4.98
N CYS A 71 0.00 -17.11 4.33
CA CYS A 71 -0.82 -16.62 3.24
C CYS A 71 -1.72 -15.45 3.71
N VAL A 72 -1.73 -14.38 2.92
CA VAL A 72 -2.44 -13.14 3.21
C VAL A 72 -3.64 -13.03 2.26
N GLY A 73 -4.84 -13.42 2.72
CA GLY A 73 -6.08 -13.29 1.94
C GLY A 73 -7.24 -14.16 2.45
N LYS A 74 -8.47 -13.82 2.06
CA LYS A 74 -9.70 -14.51 2.50
C LYS A 74 -9.79 -15.98 2.08
N GLY A 75 -9.01 -16.41 1.09
CA GLY A 75 -9.00 -17.78 0.56
C GLY A 75 -7.99 -18.72 1.22
N CYS A 76 -7.19 -18.24 2.17
CA CYS A 76 -6.16 -19.04 2.80
C CYS A 76 -6.43 -19.20 4.29
N ALA A 77 -6.57 -20.43 4.76
CA ALA A 77 -6.78 -20.78 6.15
C ALA A 77 -5.48 -20.66 7.00
N GLY A 78 -4.71 -19.58 6.83
CA GLY A 78 -3.45 -19.36 7.55
C GLY A 78 -2.30 -20.29 7.15
N GLN A 79 -2.38 -20.92 5.97
CA GLN A 79 -1.32 -21.80 5.47
C GLN A 79 0.02 -21.04 5.34
N VAL A 80 1.11 -21.70 5.69
CA VAL A 80 2.47 -21.17 5.59
C VAL A 80 3.09 -21.62 4.26
N TYR A 81 3.53 -20.67 3.45
CA TYR A 81 4.30 -20.93 2.24
C TYR A 81 5.78 -20.71 2.51
N THR A 82 6.59 -21.72 2.24
CA THR A 82 8.05 -21.63 2.33
C THR A 82 8.64 -21.35 0.94
N LEU A 83 9.76 -20.63 0.90
CA LEU A 83 10.47 -20.31 -0.35
C LEU A 83 10.96 -21.59 -1.05
N ALA A 84 11.40 -22.59 -0.28
CA ALA A 84 11.93 -23.84 -0.79
C ALA A 84 10.85 -24.74 -1.44
N ALA A 85 9.66 -24.81 -0.86
CA ALA A 85 8.59 -25.69 -1.35
C ALA A 85 7.57 -24.98 -2.25
N ASN A 86 7.37 -23.66 -2.07
CA ASN A 86 6.28 -22.90 -2.67
C ASN A 86 6.74 -21.52 -3.16
N ALA A 87 7.83 -21.47 -3.93
CA ALA A 87 8.48 -20.23 -4.34
C ALA A 87 7.52 -19.20 -4.99
N SER A 88 6.63 -19.65 -5.89
CA SER A 88 5.69 -18.75 -6.58
C SER A 88 4.66 -18.14 -5.62
N ALA A 89 4.04 -18.95 -4.76
CA ALA A 89 3.07 -18.50 -3.77
C ALA A 89 3.74 -17.61 -2.71
N TYR A 90 4.96 -17.95 -2.29
CA TYR A 90 5.76 -17.13 -1.39
C TYR A 90 5.96 -15.72 -1.95
N TRP A 91 6.49 -15.60 -3.18
CA TRP A 91 6.75 -14.30 -3.79
C TRP A 91 5.48 -13.51 -4.10
N ALA A 92 4.39 -14.17 -4.50
CA ALA A 92 3.12 -13.49 -4.71
C ALA A 92 2.61 -12.79 -3.43
N ASN A 93 2.71 -13.45 -2.27
CA ASN A 93 2.32 -12.87 -0.99
C ASN A 93 3.26 -11.74 -0.56
N VAL A 94 4.57 -11.92 -0.71
CA VAL A 94 5.56 -10.88 -0.40
C VAL A 94 5.34 -9.65 -1.26
N LEU A 95 5.20 -9.81 -2.59
CA LEU A 95 4.98 -8.71 -3.52
C LEU A 95 3.67 -7.98 -3.25
N PHE A 96 2.61 -8.71 -2.89
CA PHE A 96 1.35 -8.10 -2.49
C PHE A 96 1.50 -7.21 -1.25
N LEU A 97 2.17 -7.69 -0.19
CA LEU A 97 2.44 -6.90 1.00
C LEU A 97 3.31 -5.66 0.70
N VAL A 98 4.35 -5.82 -0.12
CA VAL A 98 5.19 -4.70 -0.57
C VAL A 98 4.32 -3.66 -1.28
N TRP A 99 3.41 -4.11 -2.14
CA TRP A 99 2.50 -3.21 -2.84
C TRP A 99 1.61 -2.43 -1.87
N LEU A 100 1.00 -3.09 -0.87
CA LEU A 100 0.19 -2.43 0.15
C LEU A 100 0.99 -1.37 0.92
N VAL A 101 2.23 -1.70 1.30
CA VAL A 101 3.12 -0.74 1.96
C VAL A 101 3.39 0.47 1.07
N LEU A 102 3.69 0.28 -0.21
CA LEU A 102 3.91 1.38 -1.16
C LEU A 102 2.67 2.28 -1.31
N ALA A 103 1.48 1.69 -1.35
CA ALA A 103 0.23 2.42 -1.46
C ALA A 103 -0.06 3.28 -0.22
N LEU A 104 0.13 2.71 0.97
CA LEU A 104 -0.01 3.41 2.24
C LEU A 104 1.04 4.52 2.37
N ALA A 105 2.30 4.22 2.06
CA ALA A 105 3.38 5.21 2.06
C ALA A 105 3.09 6.39 1.13
N TYR A 106 2.55 6.12 -0.07
CA TYR A 106 2.16 7.19 -0.99
C TYR A 106 0.97 8.01 -0.46
N ALA A 107 -0.01 7.38 0.18
CA ALA A 107 -1.13 8.08 0.81
C ALA A 107 -0.67 9.00 1.95
N LEU A 108 0.25 8.53 2.79
CA LEU A 108 0.91 9.32 3.83
C LEU A 108 1.68 10.50 3.24
N TYR A 109 2.46 10.26 2.18
CA TYR A 109 3.21 11.30 1.46
C TYR A 109 2.29 12.41 0.93
N VAL A 110 1.21 12.04 0.22
CA VAL A 110 0.27 13.01 -0.34
C VAL A 110 -0.38 13.83 0.77
N THR A 111 -0.77 13.17 1.86
CA THR A 111 -1.39 13.81 3.03
C THR A 111 -0.45 14.83 3.69
N LEU A 112 0.80 14.44 3.98
CA LEU A 112 1.80 15.34 4.55
C LEU A 112 2.06 16.55 3.65
N LYS A 113 2.17 16.32 2.33
CA LYS A 113 2.42 17.39 1.37
C LYS A 113 1.24 18.37 1.22
N ILE A 114 0.02 17.95 1.55
CA ILE A 114 -1.14 18.84 1.61
C ILE A 114 -1.14 19.62 2.93
N TRP A 115 -0.96 18.95 4.07
CA TRP A 115 -0.97 19.61 5.39
C TRP A 115 0.14 20.63 5.57
N PHE A 116 1.32 20.38 5.03
CA PHE A 116 2.48 21.29 5.12
C PHE A 116 2.65 22.18 3.90
N ARG A 117 1.63 22.30 3.05
CA ARG A 117 1.65 23.23 1.93
C ARG A 117 1.50 24.66 2.47
N LYS A 118 2.43 25.52 2.06
CA LYS A 118 2.34 26.97 2.26
C LYS A 118 1.45 27.59 1.20
#